data_AF-A0A9P6GWL9-F1
#
_entry.id   AF-A0A9P6GWL9-F1
#
_cell.length_a   1.000
_cell.length_b   1.000
_cell.length_c   1.000
_cell.angle_alpha   90.00
_cell.angle_beta   90.00
_cell.angle_gamma   90.00
#
_symmetry.space_group_name_H-M   'P 1'
#
loop_
_entity.id
_entity.type
_entity.pdbx_description
1 polymer ?
#
loop_
_entity_poly.entity_id
_entity_poly.type
_entity_poly.pdbx_seq_one_letter_code
_entity_poly.pdbx_strand_id
1 'polypeptide(L)'
;MAPKATPSFPHPVSLPKDLPKSNLSASGPYADFTQTGTVVIISQPPGQSCAVMGGIMAARMKVSGAQGIVINGRVRDLVALAETGLPIWSKGTSIVGAGAETSFHAREVPVQVGETVVEPGDIVMIDPFENGVVAVPQSKVEEVLQLLPKLVGADEKVISDVKNGRTVDEAFKKHRTTMGITDFFSDVWETFSYPSPDAEAPPQGGSSTESPASGTNEESNAEKEINEEDAKDEGEGEQGHKPSGGDDDEDDEEEEEPQDPKDILEKECAESKACHGPKHHYDECVERVTGQIENDGKASEDCVEEFFHLAHCATQCAAPKLFAQLK
;
A
#
# COMPACT_ATOMS: atom_id res chain seq x y z
N MET A 1 9.16 1.65 38.43
CA MET A 1 9.34 0.40 37.68
C MET A 1 9.16 0.73 36.21
N ALA A 2 10.25 0.83 35.44
CA ALA A 2 10.11 0.85 34.00
C ALA A 2 9.52 -0.50 33.57
N PRO A 3 8.51 -0.55 32.70
CA PRO A 3 8.07 -1.82 32.14
C PRO A 3 9.29 -2.45 31.47
N LYS A 4 9.66 -3.68 31.87
CA LYS A 4 10.62 -4.48 31.12
C LYS A 4 10.10 -4.54 29.69
N ALA A 5 10.84 -3.97 28.74
CA ALA A 5 10.51 -4.12 27.34
C ALA A 5 10.32 -5.62 27.07
N THR A 6 9.12 -5.99 26.63
CA THR A 6 8.87 -7.29 26.02
C THR A 6 9.95 -7.49 24.95
N PRO A 7 10.51 -8.70 24.77
CA PRO A 7 11.41 -8.95 23.64
C PRO A 7 10.76 -8.38 22.40
N SER A 8 11.43 -7.40 21.78
CA SER A 8 10.81 -6.42 20.88
C SER A 8 10.25 -7.05 19.60
N PHE A 9 10.53 -8.33 19.37
CA PHE A 9 10.14 -9.08 18.20
C PHE A 9 9.66 -10.47 18.61
N PRO A 10 8.55 -10.97 18.01
CA PRO A 10 8.16 -12.36 18.17
C PRO A 10 9.32 -13.27 17.75
N HIS A 11 9.40 -14.45 18.37
CA HIS A 11 10.37 -15.46 17.95
C HIS A 11 10.25 -15.70 16.44
N PRO A 12 11.38 -15.84 15.71
CA PRO A 12 11.35 -16.02 14.27
C PRO A 12 10.46 -17.22 13.97
N VAL A 13 9.37 -16.96 13.22
CA VAL A 13 8.46 -18.01 12.78
C VAL A 13 9.28 -19.02 11.99
N SER A 14 9.11 -20.31 12.30
CA SER A 14 9.76 -21.36 11.52
C SER A 14 9.40 -21.20 10.06
N LEU A 15 10.41 -21.14 9.19
CA LEU A 15 10.18 -21.04 7.74
C LEU A 15 9.27 -22.19 7.29
N PRO A 16 8.32 -21.92 6.37
CA PRO A 16 7.54 -22.97 5.74
C PRO A 16 8.45 -24.06 5.17
N LYS A 17 8.09 -25.34 5.36
CA LYS A 17 8.88 -26.46 4.86
C LYS A 17 8.97 -26.49 3.33
N ASP A 18 7.98 -25.91 2.67
CA ASP A 18 7.81 -25.91 1.22
C ASP A 18 8.27 -24.60 0.57
N LEU A 19 9.17 -23.87 1.23
CA LEU A 19 9.73 -22.64 0.67
C LEU A 19 10.52 -22.97 -0.62
N PRO A 20 10.28 -22.26 -1.74
CA PRO A 20 11.06 -22.47 -2.94
C PRO A 20 12.55 -22.23 -2.67
N LYS A 21 13.43 -22.87 -3.44
CA LYS A 21 14.86 -22.55 -3.36
C LYS A 21 15.09 -21.09 -3.76
N SER A 22 15.94 -20.39 -3.03
CA SER A 22 16.31 -19.02 -3.41
C SER A 22 16.94 -19.02 -4.80
N ASN A 23 16.50 -18.11 -5.65
CA ASN A 23 16.97 -17.94 -7.04
C ASN A 23 17.52 -16.53 -7.30
N LEU A 24 17.92 -15.82 -6.25
CA LEU A 24 18.42 -14.46 -6.36
C LEU A 24 19.89 -14.46 -6.83
N SER A 25 20.17 -13.73 -7.91
CA SER A 25 21.52 -13.59 -8.47
C SER A 25 22.30 -12.41 -7.87
N ALA A 26 21.63 -11.48 -7.21
CA ALA A 26 22.22 -10.32 -6.55
C ALA A 26 21.40 -9.95 -5.30
N SER A 27 22.08 -9.43 -4.28
CA SER A 27 21.44 -8.80 -3.13
C SER A 27 20.92 -7.43 -3.53
N GLY A 28 19.63 -7.17 -3.31
CA GLY A 28 19.06 -5.85 -3.55
C GLY A 28 17.57 -5.80 -3.20
N PRO A 29 16.98 -4.60 -3.16
CA PRO A 29 15.56 -4.43 -2.95
C PRO A 29 14.75 -5.11 -4.06
N TYR A 30 13.75 -5.91 -3.70
CA TYR A 30 12.95 -6.63 -4.68
C TYR A 30 12.20 -5.71 -5.66
N ALA A 31 11.96 -4.45 -5.29
CA ALA A 31 11.30 -3.45 -6.14
C ALA A 31 12.07 -3.14 -7.42
N ASP A 32 13.40 -3.28 -7.42
CA ASP A 32 14.24 -3.00 -8.60
C ASP A 32 14.11 -4.05 -9.71
N PHE A 33 13.52 -5.19 -9.41
CA PHE A 33 13.29 -6.27 -10.37
C PHE A 33 11.95 -6.18 -11.10
N THR A 34 11.16 -5.13 -10.82
CA THR A 34 9.84 -4.91 -11.39
C THR A 34 9.91 -4.68 -12.89
N GLN A 35 9.10 -5.42 -13.65
CA GLN A 35 9.00 -5.27 -15.09
C GLN A 35 7.85 -4.32 -15.46
N THR A 36 8.06 -3.49 -16.47
CA THR A 36 7.04 -2.58 -16.98
C THR A 36 5.82 -3.35 -17.49
N GLY A 37 4.62 -2.84 -17.19
CA GLY A 37 3.35 -3.44 -17.65
C GLY A 37 2.89 -4.64 -16.82
N THR A 38 3.52 -4.93 -15.68
CA THR A 38 3.18 -6.09 -14.84
C THR A 38 2.40 -5.70 -13.59
N VAL A 39 1.60 -6.64 -13.07
CA VAL A 39 1.05 -6.59 -11.71
C VAL A 39 1.98 -7.37 -10.80
N VAL A 40 2.44 -6.75 -9.72
CA VAL A 40 3.38 -7.38 -8.78
C VAL A 40 2.60 -8.13 -7.70
N ILE A 41 2.85 -9.44 -7.56
CA ILE A 41 2.25 -10.27 -6.50
C ILE A 41 3.32 -10.64 -5.48
N ILE A 42 3.07 -10.36 -4.21
CA ILE A 42 3.99 -10.66 -3.10
C ILE A 42 3.28 -11.56 -2.09
N SER A 43 3.95 -12.64 -1.69
CA SER A 43 3.50 -13.49 -0.59
C SER A 43 4.44 -13.39 0.59
N GLN A 44 3.90 -12.91 1.71
CA GLN A 44 4.60 -12.84 2.99
C GLN A 44 4.43 -14.18 3.72
N PRO A 45 5.49 -14.71 4.36
CA PRO A 45 5.37 -15.91 5.19
C PRO A 45 4.27 -15.74 6.26
N PRO A 46 3.57 -16.83 6.62
CA PRO A 46 2.52 -16.77 7.65
C PRO A 46 3.10 -16.40 9.02
N GLY A 47 2.27 -15.82 9.89
CA GLY A 47 2.62 -15.50 11.28
C GLY A 47 3.46 -14.24 11.48
N GLN A 48 3.73 -13.49 10.41
CA GLN A 48 4.54 -12.28 10.44
C GLN A 48 3.68 -11.03 10.77
N SER A 49 4.25 -10.12 11.55
CA SER A 49 3.65 -8.84 11.95
C SER A 49 4.22 -7.64 11.18
N CYS A 50 5.39 -7.78 10.56
CA CYS A 50 6.00 -6.72 9.74
C CYS A 50 5.24 -6.44 8.43
N ALA A 51 5.44 -5.25 7.86
CA ALA A 51 5.01 -4.89 6.52
C ALA A 51 6.12 -5.20 5.50
N VAL A 52 5.77 -5.92 4.44
CA VAL A 52 6.69 -6.23 3.34
C VAL A 52 6.77 -5.09 2.34
N MET A 53 5.72 -4.27 2.22
CA MET A 53 5.60 -3.17 1.26
C MET A 53 5.43 -1.83 1.98
N GLY A 54 6.15 -0.80 1.53
CA GLY A 54 6.06 0.58 2.04
C GLY A 54 6.25 1.60 0.93
N GLY A 55 6.22 2.88 1.27
CA GLY A 55 6.15 3.98 0.31
C GLY A 55 7.30 3.98 -0.71
N ILE A 56 8.54 3.80 -0.24
CA ILE A 56 9.74 3.77 -1.09
C ILE A 56 9.66 2.64 -2.12
N MET A 57 9.24 1.45 -1.68
CA MET A 57 9.14 0.27 -2.55
C MET A 57 8.05 0.46 -3.61
N ALA A 58 6.89 0.97 -3.22
CA ALA A 58 5.79 1.25 -4.14
C ALA A 58 6.14 2.36 -5.14
N ALA A 59 6.78 3.44 -4.70
CA ALA A 59 7.26 4.51 -5.57
C ALA A 59 8.26 3.99 -6.62
N ARG A 60 9.18 3.10 -6.22
CA ARG A 60 10.11 2.48 -7.16
C ARG A 60 9.39 1.60 -8.19
N MET A 61 8.40 0.83 -7.76
CA MET A 61 7.57 0.00 -8.65
C MET A 61 6.75 0.85 -9.63
N LYS A 62 6.20 1.98 -9.18
CA LYS A 62 5.50 2.95 -10.03
C LYS A 62 6.40 3.47 -11.14
N VAL A 63 7.60 3.96 -10.79
CA VAL A 63 8.57 4.45 -11.78
C VAL A 63 9.03 3.34 -12.73
N SER A 64 9.07 2.09 -12.26
CA SER A 64 9.40 0.93 -13.11
C SER A 64 8.25 0.48 -14.02
N GLY A 65 7.07 1.10 -13.89
CA GLY A 65 5.91 0.88 -14.76
C GLY A 65 4.99 -0.27 -14.32
N ALA A 66 4.97 -0.61 -13.03
CA ALA A 66 3.97 -1.53 -12.49
C ALA A 66 2.54 -1.00 -12.75
N GLN A 67 1.60 -1.92 -13.01
CA GLN A 67 0.18 -1.62 -13.22
C GLN A 67 -0.65 -1.80 -11.94
N GLY A 68 -0.10 -2.48 -10.94
CA GLY A 68 -0.74 -2.74 -9.66
C GLY A 68 0.10 -3.62 -8.76
N ILE A 69 -0.27 -3.71 -7.48
CA ILE A 69 0.46 -4.50 -6.48
C ILE A 69 -0.55 -5.26 -5.62
N VAL A 70 -0.35 -6.57 -5.45
CA VAL A 70 -1.17 -7.41 -4.58
C VAL A 70 -0.27 -8.10 -3.57
N ILE A 71 -0.57 -7.92 -2.29
CA ILE A 71 0.24 -8.41 -1.19
C ILE A 71 -0.60 -9.38 -0.35
N ASN A 72 -0.26 -10.67 -0.40
CA ASN A 72 -0.66 -11.63 0.61
C ASN A 72 0.20 -11.40 1.87
N GLY A 73 -0.08 -10.32 2.59
CA GLY A 73 0.75 -9.81 3.66
C GLY A 73 0.36 -8.38 4.04
N ARG A 74 1.27 -7.69 4.72
CA ARG A 74 1.02 -6.36 5.28
C ARG A 74 1.75 -5.24 4.54
N VAL A 75 1.14 -4.07 4.54
CA VAL A 75 1.70 -2.82 3.99
C VAL A 75 1.90 -1.77 5.09
N ARG A 76 2.75 -0.77 4.81
CA ARG A 76 2.95 0.44 5.62
C ARG A 76 2.97 1.69 4.75
N ASP A 77 3.00 2.87 5.37
CA ASP A 77 3.09 4.17 4.71
C ASP A 77 1.88 4.45 3.77
N LEU A 78 0.65 4.24 4.27
CA LEU A 78 -0.59 4.28 3.46
C LEU A 78 -0.76 5.55 2.61
N VAL A 79 -0.37 6.71 3.12
CA VAL A 79 -0.42 7.99 2.39
C VAL A 79 0.48 7.92 1.16
N ALA A 80 1.75 7.54 1.34
CA ALA A 80 2.70 7.39 0.25
C ALA A 80 2.29 6.29 -0.75
N LEU A 81 1.62 5.23 -0.29
CA LEU A 81 1.06 4.21 -1.19
C LEU A 81 -0.05 4.80 -2.08
N ALA A 82 -0.96 5.57 -1.50
CA ALA A 82 -2.06 6.21 -2.23
C ALA A 82 -1.53 7.22 -3.27
N GLU A 83 -0.52 8.01 -2.91
CA GLU A 83 0.14 8.98 -3.79
C GLU A 83 0.76 8.36 -5.06
N THR A 84 1.07 7.05 -5.05
CA THR A 84 1.57 6.37 -6.26
C THR A 84 0.51 6.27 -7.36
N GLY A 85 -0.77 6.38 -7.02
CA GLY A 85 -1.91 6.12 -7.91
C GLY A 85 -1.95 4.68 -8.46
N LEU A 86 -1.22 3.74 -7.84
CA LEU A 86 -1.34 2.31 -8.17
C LEU A 86 -2.51 1.69 -7.40
N PRO A 87 -3.24 0.75 -7.99
CA PRO A 87 -4.12 -0.12 -7.23
C PRO A 87 -3.25 -1.08 -6.38
N ILE A 88 -3.34 -0.93 -5.05
CA ILE A 88 -2.54 -1.72 -4.09
C ILE A 88 -3.46 -2.45 -3.11
N TRP A 89 -3.38 -3.78 -3.10
CA TRP A 89 -4.17 -4.65 -2.23
C TRP A 89 -3.32 -5.36 -1.20
N SER A 90 -3.80 -5.46 0.04
CA SER A 90 -3.08 -6.16 1.11
C SER A 90 -4.02 -6.85 2.09
N LYS A 91 -3.49 -7.80 2.88
CA LYS A 91 -4.25 -8.44 3.97
C LYS A 91 -4.37 -7.59 5.22
N GLY A 92 -3.58 -6.52 5.33
CA GLY A 92 -3.61 -5.63 6.48
C GLY A 92 -2.43 -4.68 6.51
N THR A 93 -2.31 -3.97 7.63
CA THR A 93 -1.27 -2.95 7.81
C THR A 93 -0.30 -3.32 8.93
N SER A 94 0.86 -2.70 8.91
CA SER A 94 1.84 -2.68 10.00
C SER A 94 2.66 -1.40 9.91
N ILE A 95 3.30 -1.00 11.00
CA ILE A 95 4.31 0.07 11.01
C ILE A 95 5.74 -0.49 10.99
N VAL A 96 5.90 -1.77 11.30
CA VAL A 96 7.20 -2.43 11.42
C VAL A 96 7.69 -2.81 10.04
N GLY A 97 8.94 -2.46 9.69
CA GLY A 97 9.54 -2.81 8.41
C GLY A 97 9.89 -4.30 8.29
N ALA A 98 9.95 -4.81 7.06
CA ALA A 98 10.21 -6.22 6.75
C ALA A 98 11.45 -6.79 7.47
N GLY A 99 12.54 -6.02 7.54
CA GLY A 99 13.82 -6.47 8.10
C GLY A 99 13.78 -6.93 9.57
N ALA A 100 12.68 -6.64 10.28
CA ALA A 100 12.43 -7.18 11.60
C ALA A 100 12.19 -8.70 11.63
N GLU A 101 11.59 -9.26 10.57
CA GLU A 101 11.09 -10.64 10.62
C GLU A 101 11.25 -11.43 9.30
N THR A 102 11.37 -10.75 8.14
CA THR A 102 11.45 -11.39 6.83
C THR A 102 12.39 -10.67 5.87
N SER A 103 12.90 -11.41 4.87
CA SER A 103 13.73 -10.88 3.80
C SER A 103 13.29 -11.38 2.42
N PHE A 104 13.79 -10.75 1.37
CA PHE A 104 13.53 -11.16 -0.01
C PHE A 104 14.24 -12.49 -0.30
N HIS A 105 13.48 -13.49 -0.74
CA HIS A 105 13.99 -14.87 -0.83
C HIS A 105 14.02 -15.43 -2.26
N ALA A 106 12.97 -15.20 -3.05
CA ALA A 106 12.84 -15.70 -4.41
C ALA A 106 11.90 -14.80 -5.24
N ARG A 107 12.07 -14.82 -6.57
CA ARG A 107 11.20 -14.14 -7.55
C ARG A 107 10.85 -15.05 -8.71
N GLU A 108 9.83 -14.71 -9.50
CA GLU A 108 9.37 -15.56 -10.62
C GLU A 108 9.14 -17.01 -10.16
N VAL A 109 8.47 -17.16 -9.02
CA VAL A 109 8.05 -18.46 -8.47
C VAL A 109 6.55 -18.41 -8.17
N PRO A 110 5.85 -19.56 -8.16
CA PRO A 110 4.47 -19.61 -7.72
C PRO A 110 4.31 -19.03 -6.32
N VAL A 111 3.27 -18.21 -6.13
CA VAL A 111 2.96 -17.58 -4.85
C VAL A 111 1.55 -17.89 -4.42
N GLN A 112 1.39 -18.29 -3.14
CA GLN A 112 0.08 -18.50 -2.55
C GLN A 112 -0.53 -17.16 -2.14
N VAL A 113 -1.76 -16.87 -2.57
CA VAL A 113 -2.60 -15.73 -2.17
C VAL A 113 -3.96 -16.26 -1.72
N GLY A 114 -4.16 -16.34 -0.40
CA GLY A 114 -5.36 -17.00 0.13
C GLY A 114 -5.34 -18.49 -0.21
N GLU A 115 -6.35 -18.98 -0.92
CA GLU A 115 -6.45 -20.36 -1.40
C GLU A 115 -5.96 -20.54 -2.85
N THR A 116 -5.60 -19.45 -3.52
CA THR A 116 -5.16 -19.46 -4.92
C THR A 116 -3.63 -19.45 -5.03
N VAL A 117 -3.08 -20.33 -5.86
CA VAL A 117 -1.69 -20.24 -6.34
C VAL A 117 -1.69 -19.37 -7.59
N VAL A 118 -0.83 -18.36 -7.62
CA VAL A 118 -0.60 -17.53 -8.80
C VAL A 118 0.78 -17.84 -9.34
N GLU A 119 0.86 -18.21 -10.62
CA GLU A 119 2.13 -18.50 -11.29
C GLU A 119 2.66 -17.26 -12.03
N PRO A 120 3.99 -17.15 -12.21
CA PRO A 120 4.57 -16.14 -13.08
C PRO A 120 4.00 -16.25 -14.50
N GLY A 121 3.48 -15.15 -15.04
CA GLY A 121 2.88 -15.09 -16.37
C GLY A 121 1.36 -15.24 -16.41
N ASP A 122 0.72 -15.55 -15.27
CA ASP A 122 -0.74 -15.50 -15.15
C ASP A 122 -1.28 -14.08 -15.36
N ILE A 123 -2.50 -13.99 -15.89
CA ILE A 123 -3.17 -12.72 -16.11
C ILE A 123 -3.87 -12.30 -14.83
N VAL A 124 -3.40 -11.21 -14.22
CA VAL A 124 -4.02 -10.63 -13.03
C VAL A 124 -4.83 -9.41 -13.44
N MET A 125 -6.11 -9.40 -13.07
CA MET A 125 -6.99 -8.26 -13.22
C MET A 125 -7.31 -7.71 -11.83
N ILE A 126 -7.14 -6.40 -11.67
CA ILE A 126 -7.53 -5.68 -10.47
C ILE A 126 -8.68 -4.76 -10.85
N ASP A 127 -9.80 -4.90 -10.16
CA ASP A 127 -10.88 -3.92 -10.20
C ASP A 127 -10.71 -2.95 -9.02
N PRO A 128 -10.27 -1.71 -9.29
CA PRO A 128 -10.06 -0.73 -8.23
C PRO A 128 -11.37 -0.21 -7.62
N PHE A 129 -12.53 -0.41 -8.26
CA PHE A 129 -13.83 0.09 -7.80
C PHE A 129 -14.61 -0.97 -7.04
N GLU A 130 -14.58 -2.22 -7.50
CA GLU A 130 -15.31 -3.34 -6.88
C GLU A 130 -14.49 -4.09 -5.81
N ASN A 131 -13.32 -3.55 -5.44
CA ASN A 131 -12.41 -4.13 -4.45
C ASN A 131 -12.05 -5.60 -4.73
N GLY A 132 -11.85 -5.93 -6.01
CA GLY A 132 -11.68 -7.29 -6.50
C GLY A 132 -10.33 -7.52 -7.18
N VAL A 133 -9.74 -8.69 -6.95
CA VAL A 133 -8.56 -9.17 -7.69
C VAL A 133 -8.86 -10.57 -8.21
N VAL A 134 -8.64 -10.80 -9.50
CA VAL A 134 -8.81 -12.09 -10.15
C VAL A 134 -7.50 -12.47 -10.83
N ALA A 135 -7.03 -13.69 -10.59
CA ALA A 135 -5.92 -14.29 -11.33
C ALA A 135 -6.49 -15.35 -12.28
N VAL A 136 -6.13 -15.26 -13.56
CA VAL A 136 -6.48 -16.21 -14.60
C VAL A 136 -5.21 -16.94 -15.04
N PRO A 137 -5.15 -18.27 -14.85
CA PRO A 137 -4.04 -19.08 -15.33
C PRO A 137 -3.77 -18.84 -16.82
N GLN A 138 -2.51 -18.68 -17.20
CA GLN A 138 -2.16 -18.37 -18.60
C GLN A 138 -2.73 -19.40 -19.59
N SER A 139 -2.73 -20.69 -19.21
CA SER A 139 -3.26 -21.80 -20.01
C SER A 139 -4.77 -21.76 -20.25
N LYS A 140 -5.48 -20.88 -19.54
CA LYS A 140 -6.94 -20.81 -19.48
C LYS A 140 -7.52 -19.52 -20.07
N VAL A 141 -6.67 -18.59 -20.47
CA VAL A 141 -7.08 -17.28 -21.00
C VAL A 141 -8.04 -17.42 -22.19
N GLU A 142 -7.76 -18.32 -23.14
CA GLU A 142 -8.61 -18.51 -24.32
C GLU A 142 -10.01 -19.04 -23.95
N GLU A 143 -10.09 -19.96 -22.99
CA GLU A 143 -11.35 -20.50 -22.49
C GLU A 143 -12.19 -19.40 -21.83
N VAL A 144 -11.55 -18.55 -21.01
CA VAL A 144 -12.20 -17.41 -20.36
C VAL A 144 -12.71 -16.40 -21.40
N LEU A 145 -11.90 -16.04 -22.40
CA LEU A 145 -12.29 -15.09 -23.45
C LEU A 145 -13.49 -15.56 -24.28
N GLN A 146 -13.59 -16.87 -24.53
CA GLN A 146 -14.75 -17.44 -25.24
C GLN A 146 -16.01 -17.51 -24.37
N LEU A 147 -15.85 -17.61 -23.05
CA LEU A 147 -16.95 -17.75 -22.11
C LEU A 147 -17.57 -16.39 -21.74
N LEU A 148 -16.74 -15.38 -21.45
CA LEU A 148 -17.16 -14.09 -20.90
C LEU A 148 -18.33 -13.43 -21.65
N PRO A 149 -18.33 -13.31 -23.01
CA PRO A 149 -19.44 -12.68 -23.72
C PRO A 149 -20.77 -13.42 -23.56
N LYS A 150 -20.74 -14.75 -23.42
CA LYS A 150 -21.94 -15.57 -23.22
C LYS A 150 -22.55 -15.32 -21.85
N LEU A 151 -21.70 -15.19 -20.82
CA LEU A 151 -22.11 -14.90 -19.46
C LEU A 151 -22.73 -13.52 -19.34
N VAL A 152 -22.04 -12.49 -19.84
CA VAL A 152 -22.52 -11.11 -19.83
C VAL A 152 -23.88 -11.03 -20.55
N GLY A 153 -23.98 -11.61 -21.75
CA GLY A 153 -25.23 -11.61 -22.50
C GLY A 153 -26.36 -12.44 -21.85
N ALA A 154 -26.05 -13.45 -21.05
CA ALA A 154 -27.05 -14.16 -20.26
C ALA A 154 -27.53 -13.30 -19.08
N ASP A 155 -26.61 -12.61 -18.40
CA ASP A 155 -26.90 -11.77 -17.24
C ASP A 155 -27.73 -10.55 -17.60
N GLU A 156 -27.44 -9.90 -18.73
CA GLU A 156 -28.26 -8.82 -19.27
C GLU A 156 -29.72 -9.25 -19.49
N LYS A 157 -29.94 -10.46 -20.03
CA LYS A 157 -31.28 -11.00 -20.27
C LYS A 157 -31.99 -11.38 -18.98
N VAL A 158 -31.26 -11.93 -18.01
CA VAL A 158 -31.80 -12.20 -16.67
C VAL A 158 -32.26 -10.90 -16.02
N ILE A 159 -31.39 -9.87 -16.02
CA ILE A 159 -31.71 -8.56 -15.45
C ILE A 159 -32.94 -7.96 -16.13
N SER A 160 -33.03 -8.06 -17.46
CA SER A 160 -34.19 -7.60 -18.22
C SER A 160 -35.48 -8.33 -17.81
N ASP A 161 -35.46 -9.66 -17.77
CA ASP A 161 -36.61 -10.47 -17.38
C ASP A 161 -37.07 -10.14 -15.95
N VAL A 162 -36.13 -9.98 -15.01
CA VAL A 162 -36.41 -9.61 -13.61
C VAL A 162 -37.03 -8.21 -13.52
N LYS A 163 -36.49 -7.22 -14.24
CA LYS A 163 -37.07 -5.87 -14.32
C LYS A 163 -38.49 -5.87 -14.89
N ASN A 164 -38.82 -6.84 -15.74
CA ASN A 164 -40.16 -7.05 -16.30
C ASN A 164 -41.08 -7.90 -15.40
N GLY A 165 -40.69 -8.17 -14.14
CA GLY A 165 -41.52 -8.83 -13.14
C GLY A 165 -41.45 -10.37 -13.16
N ARG A 166 -40.56 -10.97 -13.96
CA ARG A 166 -40.28 -12.41 -13.86
C ARG A 166 -39.50 -12.70 -12.57
N THR A 167 -39.72 -13.87 -11.97
CA THR A 167 -38.91 -14.30 -10.82
C THR A 167 -37.47 -14.61 -11.25
N VAL A 168 -36.51 -14.47 -10.32
CA VAL A 168 -35.09 -14.76 -10.58
C VAL A 168 -34.89 -16.22 -11.00
N ASP A 169 -35.57 -17.17 -10.34
CA ASP A 169 -35.48 -18.60 -10.66
C ASP A 169 -35.90 -18.90 -12.10
N GLU A 170 -37.02 -18.35 -12.55
CA GLU A 170 -37.49 -18.52 -13.93
C GLU A 170 -36.56 -17.86 -14.95
N ALA A 171 -35.96 -16.71 -14.61
CA ALA A 171 -35.03 -16.01 -15.47
C ALA A 171 -33.70 -16.78 -15.60
N PHE A 172 -33.15 -17.29 -14.50
CA PHE A 172 -31.95 -18.13 -14.50
C PHE A 172 -32.15 -19.44 -15.24
N LYS A 173 -33.26 -20.16 -15.00
CA LYS A 173 -33.56 -21.39 -15.75
C LYS A 173 -33.61 -21.15 -17.25
N LYS A 174 -34.21 -20.05 -17.67
CA LYS A 174 -34.33 -19.69 -19.08
C LYS A 174 -32.99 -19.36 -19.73
N HIS A 175 -32.15 -18.54 -19.08
CA HIS A 175 -30.96 -17.96 -19.73
C HIS A 175 -29.62 -18.61 -19.34
N ARG A 176 -29.51 -19.22 -18.15
CA ARG A 176 -28.27 -19.84 -17.66
C ARG A 176 -28.28 -21.37 -17.77
N THR A 177 -29.42 -22.03 -17.50
CA THR A 177 -29.50 -23.52 -17.58
C THR A 177 -29.58 -24.03 -19.01
N THR A 178 -30.35 -23.37 -19.89
CA THR A 178 -30.51 -23.81 -21.29
C THR A 178 -29.22 -23.70 -22.12
N MET A 179 -28.26 -22.87 -21.67
CA MET A 179 -27.00 -22.65 -22.37
C MET A 179 -25.87 -23.59 -21.90
N GLY A 180 -26.14 -24.53 -20.98
CA GLY A 180 -25.10 -25.40 -20.39
C GLY A 180 -24.05 -24.63 -19.58
N ILE A 181 -24.34 -23.36 -19.26
CA ILE A 181 -23.40 -22.47 -18.56
C ILE A 181 -23.23 -22.93 -17.12
N THR A 182 -24.28 -23.44 -16.46
CA THR A 182 -24.19 -23.90 -15.07
C THR A 182 -23.28 -25.11 -14.90
N ASP A 183 -23.34 -26.06 -15.83
CA ASP A 183 -22.50 -27.27 -15.79
C ASP A 183 -21.06 -26.90 -16.13
N PHE A 184 -20.85 -26.05 -17.13
CA PHE A 184 -19.53 -25.57 -17.50
C PHE A 184 -18.89 -24.69 -16.43
N PHE A 185 -19.63 -23.78 -15.79
CA PHE A 185 -19.10 -22.97 -14.69
C PHE A 185 -18.80 -23.82 -13.46
N SER A 186 -19.58 -24.88 -13.20
CA SER A 186 -19.27 -25.83 -12.14
C SER A 186 -17.99 -26.59 -12.46
N ASP A 187 -17.83 -27.10 -13.68
CA ASP A 187 -16.64 -27.84 -14.12
C ASP A 187 -15.40 -26.94 -14.15
N VAL A 188 -15.54 -25.70 -14.65
CA VAL A 188 -14.55 -24.62 -14.58
C VAL A 188 -14.23 -24.35 -13.12
N TRP A 189 -15.20 -23.97 -12.29
CA TRP A 189 -14.99 -23.63 -10.88
C TRP A 189 -14.33 -24.76 -10.09
N GLU A 190 -14.71 -26.02 -10.31
CA GLU A 190 -14.02 -27.18 -9.73
C GLU A 190 -12.59 -27.31 -10.27
N THR A 191 -12.37 -27.08 -11.56
CA THR A 191 -11.02 -27.10 -12.16
C THR A 191 -10.13 -25.94 -11.68
N PHE A 192 -10.70 -24.77 -11.38
CA PHE A 192 -9.99 -23.57 -10.97
C PHE A 192 -9.83 -23.42 -9.45
N SER A 193 -10.74 -24.01 -8.66
CA SER A 193 -10.70 -23.92 -7.18
C SER A 193 -9.86 -25.00 -6.53
N TYR A 194 -9.55 -26.09 -7.23
CA TYR A 194 -8.64 -27.13 -6.74
C TYR A 194 -7.29 -27.01 -7.45
N PRO A 195 -6.19 -26.73 -6.74
CA PRO A 195 -4.86 -26.90 -7.32
C PRO A 195 -4.71 -28.37 -7.77
N SER A 196 -4.00 -28.57 -8.88
CA SER A 196 -3.69 -29.89 -9.46
C SER A 196 -3.33 -30.91 -8.36
N PRO A 197 -3.73 -32.19 -8.47
CA PRO A 197 -3.44 -33.25 -7.47
C PRO A 197 -1.94 -33.49 -7.17
N ASP A 198 -1.03 -32.74 -7.78
CA ASP A 198 0.41 -32.76 -7.47
C ASP A 198 0.80 -31.90 -6.24
N ALA A 199 -0.15 -31.20 -5.62
CA ALA A 199 0.06 -30.49 -4.35
C ALA A 199 -0.47 -31.32 -3.17
N GLU A 200 0.40 -32.16 -2.59
CA GLU A 200 0.06 -33.04 -1.45
C GLU A 200 -0.33 -32.27 -0.17
N ALA A 201 -1.59 -32.49 0.25
CA ALA A 201 -2.19 -32.54 1.59
C ALA A 201 -1.95 -31.42 2.65
N PRO A 202 -3.02 -30.80 3.22
CA PRO A 202 -2.90 -29.94 4.39
C PRO A 202 -2.77 -30.77 5.69
N PRO A 203 -1.86 -30.41 6.62
CA PRO A 203 -1.85 -31.03 7.94
C PRO A 203 -3.01 -30.50 8.81
N GLN A 204 -3.74 -31.44 9.39
CA GLN A 204 -4.78 -31.22 10.39
C GLN A 204 -4.21 -30.69 11.72
N GLY A 205 -4.80 -29.59 12.21
CA GLY A 205 -5.25 -29.43 13.61
C GLY A 205 -4.22 -29.14 14.71
N GLY A 206 -4.58 -28.21 15.60
CA GLY A 206 -4.02 -28.16 16.95
C GLY A 206 -4.10 -26.80 17.66
N SER A 207 -5.25 -26.49 18.28
CA SER A 207 -5.32 -25.52 19.36
C SER A 207 -4.73 -26.15 20.62
N SER A 208 -3.63 -25.62 21.15
CA SER A 208 -3.35 -25.78 22.58
C SER A 208 -2.52 -24.63 23.12
N THR A 209 -3.08 -24.08 24.17
CA THR A 209 -2.52 -23.15 25.14
C THR A 209 -1.32 -23.74 25.89
N GLU A 210 -0.52 -22.82 26.44
CA GLU A 210 0.52 -22.99 27.49
C GLU A 210 1.99 -23.08 27.02
N SER A 211 2.70 -21.95 27.20
CA SER A 211 4.14 -21.93 27.50
C SER A 211 4.32 -22.09 29.02
N PRO A 212 5.40 -22.70 29.53
CA PRO A 212 6.54 -21.86 29.91
C PRO A 212 7.93 -22.52 29.91
N ALA A 213 8.92 -21.65 30.22
CA ALA A 213 10.20 -21.90 30.89
C ALA A 213 11.48 -21.94 30.03
N SER A 214 11.98 -20.72 29.76
CA SER A 214 13.30 -20.20 30.19
C SER A 214 14.50 -21.15 30.22
N GLY A 215 15.46 -20.88 29.34
CA GLY A 215 16.87 -21.27 29.46
C GLY A 215 17.74 -20.14 28.91
N THR A 216 18.81 -19.81 29.63
CA THR A 216 19.59 -18.57 29.57
C THR A 216 20.75 -18.59 28.55
N ASN A 217 21.16 -17.36 28.16
CA ASN A 217 22.53 -16.85 27.98
C ASN A 217 23.10 -16.60 26.57
N GLU A 218 23.72 -15.42 26.49
CA GLU A 218 24.84 -14.95 25.64
C GLU A 218 24.52 -14.31 24.28
N GLU A 219 24.46 -12.97 24.32
CA GLU A 219 24.69 -12.07 23.17
C GLU A 219 26.18 -12.01 22.83
N SER A 220 26.51 -12.07 21.54
CA SER A 220 27.84 -11.77 21.01
C SER A 220 27.78 -10.61 20.02
N ASN A 221 28.56 -9.58 20.33
CA ASN A 221 28.88 -8.37 19.56
C ASN A 221 29.18 -8.62 18.07
N ALA A 222 28.51 -7.90 17.17
CA ALA A 222 28.99 -7.72 15.80
C ALA A 222 28.38 -6.54 15.01
N GLU A 223 27.97 -5.42 15.60
CA GLU A 223 27.58 -4.23 14.79
C GLU A 223 28.00 -2.93 15.49
N LYS A 224 29.26 -2.53 15.31
CA LYS A 224 29.74 -1.19 15.70
C LYS A 224 30.79 -0.57 14.77
N GLU A 225 30.84 -0.96 13.50
CA GLU A 225 31.79 -0.34 12.56
C GLU A 225 31.25 -0.28 11.13
N ILE A 226 30.28 0.61 10.85
CA ILE A 226 30.04 1.19 9.51
C ILE A 226 29.40 2.57 9.68
N ASN A 227 30.12 3.55 10.23
CA ASN A 227 29.64 4.95 10.20
C ASN A 227 30.80 5.95 10.37
N GLU A 228 31.87 5.79 9.60
CA GLU A 228 32.86 6.83 9.35
C GLU A 228 33.46 6.58 7.97
N GLU A 229 32.88 7.18 6.93
CA GLU A 229 33.55 7.62 5.68
C GLU A 229 32.48 8.12 4.71
N ASP A 230 32.08 9.38 4.85
CA ASP A 230 31.55 10.21 3.75
C ASP A 230 31.70 11.68 4.13
N ALA A 231 32.96 12.12 4.15
CA ALA A 231 33.32 13.52 4.16
C ALA A 231 34.50 13.69 3.19
N LYS A 232 34.18 14.17 1.98
CA LYS A 232 35.00 14.84 0.94
C LYS A 232 34.66 14.30 -0.44
N ASP A 233 33.91 15.05 -1.24
CA ASP A 233 34.53 15.90 -2.28
C ASP A 233 33.46 16.83 -2.90
N GLU A 234 33.83 18.10 -3.06
CA GLU A 234 33.03 19.14 -3.70
C GLU A 234 33.31 19.15 -5.21
N GLY A 235 32.30 19.47 -6.02
CA GLY A 235 32.47 19.69 -7.46
C GLY A 235 31.27 20.40 -8.08
N GLU A 236 31.45 21.70 -8.33
CA GLU A 236 30.51 22.70 -8.84
C GLU A 236 29.93 22.40 -10.24
N GLY A 237 28.73 22.95 -10.51
CA GLY A 237 28.15 23.01 -11.84
C GLY A 237 26.74 23.62 -11.88
N GLU A 238 26.63 24.94 -11.69
CA GLU A 238 25.43 25.72 -11.99
C GLU A 238 25.09 25.70 -13.50
N GLN A 239 23.80 25.57 -13.82
CA GLN A 239 23.20 26.25 -14.98
C GLN A 239 21.67 26.33 -14.81
N GLY A 240 21.19 27.57 -14.62
CA GLY A 240 19.78 27.91 -14.44
C GLY A 240 18.95 27.77 -15.72
N HIS A 241 17.65 27.51 -15.53
CA HIS A 241 16.66 27.47 -16.60
C HIS A 241 15.82 28.75 -16.57
N LYS A 242 15.77 29.45 -17.71
CA LYS A 242 15.00 30.66 -17.98
C LYS A 242 13.64 30.25 -18.56
N PRO A 243 12.50 30.80 -18.12
CA PRO A 243 11.20 30.40 -18.66
C PRO A 243 11.00 30.99 -20.06
N SER A 244 10.67 30.13 -21.03
CA SER A 244 10.14 30.52 -22.33
C SER A 244 8.62 30.62 -22.22
N GLY A 245 8.08 31.79 -22.53
CA GLY A 245 6.65 31.97 -22.75
C GLY A 245 6.20 31.28 -24.04
N GLY A 246 4.96 30.80 -23.99
CA GLY A 246 4.13 30.39 -25.10
C GLY A 246 2.70 30.55 -24.62
N ASP A 247 1.99 31.48 -25.23
CA ASP A 247 0.55 31.68 -25.05
C ASP A 247 -0.19 30.42 -25.51
N ASP A 248 -0.94 29.80 -24.61
CA ASP A 248 -2.08 28.96 -24.95
C ASP A 248 -3.20 29.36 -23.99
N ASP A 249 -4.18 30.10 -24.53
CA ASP A 249 -5.47 30.38 -23.90
C ASP A 249 -6.24 29.06 -23.82
N GLU A 250 -6.16 28.38 -22.68
CA GLU A 250 -7.16 27.40 -22.27
C GLU A 250 -7.90 27.98 -21.06
N ASP A 251 -9.19 28.26 -21.26
CA ASP A 251 -10.13 28.59 -20.19
C ASP A 251 -10.21 27.37 -19.23
N ASP A 252 -9.28 27.31 -18.28
CA ASP A 252 -9.37 26.44 -17.12
C ASP A 252 -10.49 27.01 -16.23
N GLU A 253 -11.68 26.42 -16.36
CA GLU A 253 -12.66 26.46 -15.27
C GLU A 253 -12.01 25.76 -14.08
N GLU A 254 -11.31 26.52 -13.22
CA GLU A 254 -10.87 26.08 -11.90
C GLU A 254 -12.11 25.58 -11.16
N GLU A 255 -12.33 24.26 -11.15
CA GLU A 255 -13.25 23.64 -10.22
C GLU A 255 -12.73 23.96 -8.81
N GLU A 256 -13.35 24.93 -8.14
CA GLU A 256 -13.06 25.25 -6.74
C GLU A 256 -13.22 23.96 -5.92
N GLU A 257 -12.09 23.32 -5.59
CA GLU A 257 -12.09 22.18 -4.69
C GLU A 257 -12.82 22.58 -3.40
N PRO A 258 -13.73 21.74 -2.88
CA PRO A 258 -14.42 22.03 -1.64
C PRO A 258 -13.40 22.14 -0.50
N GLN A 259 -13.08 23.38 -0.12
CA GLN A 259 -12.05 23.70 0.86
C GLN A 259 -12.43 23.15 2.25
N ASP A 260 -11.54 22.37 2.88
CA ASP A 260 -11.80 21.74 4.18
C ASP A 260 -12.14 22.82 5.23
N PRO A 261 -13.33 22.77 5.86
CA PRO A 261 -13.71 23.70 6.91
C PRO A 261 -12.68 23.79 8.05
N LYS A 262 -11.93 22.73 8.29
CA LYS A 262 -10.85 22.70 9.29
C LYS A 262 -9.76 23.73 8.98
N ASP A 263 -9.28 23.80 7.74
CA ASP A 263 -8.14 24.65 7.37
C ASP A 263 -8.51 26.14 7.46
N ILE A 264 -9.76 26.48 7.12
CA ILE A 264 -10.30 27.83 7.28
C ILE A 264 -10.36 28.21 8.77
N LEU A 265 -10.90 27.31 9.60
CA LEU A 265 -11.04 27.55 11.04
C LEU A 265 -9.70 27.64 11.76
N GLU A 266 -8.69 26.85 11.37
CA GLU A 266 -7.35 26.92 11.92
C GLU A 266 -6.65 28.24 11.55
N LYS A 267 -6.80 28.73 10.31
CA LYS A 267 -6.29 30.06 9.91
C LYS A 267 -6.94 31.20 10.70
N GLU A 268 -8.27 31.22 10.80
CA GLU A 268 -8.98 32.21 11.62
C GLU A 268 -8.56 32.16 13.09
N CYS A 269 -8.33 30.95 13.61
CA CYS A 269 -7.89 30.75 14.99
C CYS A 269 -6.44 31.18 15.23
N ALA A 270 -5.55 30.97 14.25
CA ALA A 270 -4.17 31.47 14.31
C ALA A 270 -4.11 32.99 14.41
N GLU A 271 -5.02 33.71 13.74
CA GLU A 271 -5.13 35.18 13.79
C GLU A 271 -5.98 35.69 14.97
N SER A 272 -6.57 34.80 15.75
CA SER A 272 -7.46 35.17 16.85
C SER A 272 -6.70 35.76 18.05
N LYS A 273 -7.41 36.54 18.87
CA LYS A 273 -6.87 37.05 20.14
C LYS A 273 -6.39 35.95 21.09
N ALA A 274 -6.95 34.75 21.00
CA ALA A 274 -6.56 33.62 21.83
C ALA A 274 -5.15 33.10 21.50
N CYS A 275 -4.74 33.20 20.24
CA CYS A 275 -3.44 32.72 19.76
C CYS A 275 -2.43 33.83 19.50
N HIS A 276 -2.73 35.07 19.90
CA HIS A 276 -1.83 36.22 19.72
C HIS A 276 -0.42 35.99 20.27
N GLY A 277 -0.28 35.38 21.47
CA GLY A 277 1.04 35.13 22.07
C GLY A 277 1.90 34.20 21.21
N PRO A 278 1.46 32.95 20.94
CA PRO A 278 2.15 32.05 20.03
C PRO A 278 2.39 32.64 18.63
N LYS A 279 1.41 33.37 18.08
CA LYS A 279 1.54 34.03 16.78
C LYS A 279 2.65 35.07 16.76
N HIS A 280 2.70 35.92 17.78
CA HIS A 280 3.75 36.94 17.91
C HIS A 280 5.14 36.31 17.95
N HIS A 281 5.32 35.24 18.72
CA HIS A 281 6.62 34.54 18.79
C HIS A 281 7.01 33.89 17.46
N TYR A 282 6.04 33.29 16.76
CA TYR A 282 6.28 32.75 15.43
C TYR A 282 6.64 33.84 14.41
N ASP A 283 5.88 34.94 14.37
CA ASP A 283 6.14 36.05 13.46
C ASP A 283 7.51 36.69 13.73
N GLU A 284 7.91 36.88 15.00
CA GLU A 284 9.25 37.36 15.38
C GLU A 284 10.37 36.40 14.94
N CYS A 285 10.15 35.09 15.07
CA CYS A 285 11.11 34.10 14.59
C CYS A 285 11.25 34.17 13.06
N VAL A 286 10.13 34.23 12.33
CA VAL A 286 10.12 34.30 10.87
C VAL A 286 10.87 35.55 10.38
N GLU A 287 10.65 36.70 11.01
CA GLU A 287 11.40 37.93 10.70
C GLU A 287 12.90 37.75 10.92
N ARG A 288 13.30 37.11 12.03
CA ARG A 288 14.72 36.88 12.35
C ARG A 288 15.40 35.90 11.38
N VAL A 289 14.75 34.79 11.07
CA VAL A 289 15.24 33.77 10.13
C VAL A 289 15.33 34.33 8.71
N THR A 290 14.30 35.05 8.26
CA THR A 290 14.28 35.69 6.94
C THR A 290 15.40 36.73 6.84
N GLY A 291 15.59 37.54 7.89
CA GLY A 291 16.69 38.51 7.95
C GLY A 291 18.08 37.85 7.90
N GLN A 292 18.28 36.69 8.52
CA GLN A 292 19.55 35.95 8.42
C GLN A 292 19.79 35.40 7.01
N ILE A 293 18.75 34.86 6.36
CA ILE A 293 18.85 34.35 4.99
C ILE A 293 19.21 35.48 4.00
N GLU A 294 18.58 36.65 4.14
CA GLU A 294 18.83 37.79 3.26
C GLU A 294 20.24 38.38 3.45
N ASN A 295 20.77 38.41 4.68
CA ASN A 295 22.07 39.02 4.97
C ASN A 295 23.26 38.07 4.79
N ASP A 296 23.10 36.81 5.21
CA ASP A 296 24.20 35.84 5.33
C ASP A 296 24.06 34.65 4.37
N GLY A 297 22.97 34.59 3.58
CA GLY A 297 22.67 33.49 2.67
C GLY A 297 22.26 32.18 3.37
N LYS A 298 22.19 32.17 4.71
CA LYS A 298 21.80 31.03 5.54
C LYS A 298 21.28 31.48 6.91
N ALA A 299 20.33 30.74 7.48
CA ALA A 299 19.90 30.92 8.86
C ALA A 299 20.64 29.97 9.82
N SER A 300 20.83 30.43 11.06
CA SER A 300 21.45 29.68 12.16
C SER A 300 20.42 29.03 13.11
N GLU A 301 19.15 29.33 12.92
CA GLU A 301 18.00 28.80 13.66
C GLU A 301 16.82 28.55 12.71
N ASP A 302 15.81 27.82 13.18
CA ASP A 302 14.52 27.62 12.51
C ASP A 302 13.36 28.01 13.44
N CYS A 303 12.14 28.07 12.90
CA CYS A 303 10.93 28.46 13.64
C CYS A 303 10.00 27.28 13.95
N VAL A 304 10.54 26.06 13.99
CA VAL A 304 9.72 24.85 14.12
C VAL A 304 9.02 24.79 15.48
N GLU A 305 9.70 25.20 16.56
CA GLU A 305 9.13 25.20 17.91
C GLU A 305 7.96 26.19 18.04
N GLU A 306 8.17 27.43 17.58
CA GLU A 306 7.17 28.50 17.58
C GLU A 306 5.99 28.16 16.67
N PHE A 307 6.26 27.50 15.53
CA PHE A 307 5.23 26.97 14.65
C PHE A 307 4.35 25.96 15.37
N PHE A 308 4.93 24.99 16.08
CA PHE A 308 4.14 24.00 16.83
C PHE A 308 3.31 24.64 17.94
N HIS A 309 3.82 25.69 18.60
CA HIS A 309 3.03 26.44 19.57
C HIS A 309 1.83 27.17 18.96
N LEU A 310 2.02 27.79 17.78
CA LEU A 310 0.95 28.45 17.04
C LEU A 310 -0.08 27.43 16.53
N ALA A 311 0.38 26.34 15.90
CA ALA A 311 -0.46 25.28 15.38
C ALA A 311 -1.29 24.62 16.49
N HIS A 312 -0.67 24.32 17.63
CA HIS A 312 -1.38 23.73 18.77
C HIS A 312 -2.49 24.65 19.30
N CYS A 313 -2.21 25.96 19.39
CA CYS A 313 -3.23 26.93 19.78
C CYS A 313 -4.37 27.01 18.75
N ALA A 314 -4.03 27.08 17.46
CA ALA A 314 -4.98 27.18 16.37
C ALA A 314 -5.92 25.96 16.34
N THR A 315 -5.38 24.74 16.44
CA THR A 315 -6.16 23.50 16.48
C THR A 315 -7.06 23.42 17.71
N GLN A 316 -6.59 23.82 18.89
CA GLN A 316 -7.43 23.85 20.10
C GLN A 316 -8.61 24.84 19.98
N CYS A 317 -8.37 25.99 19.34
CA CYS A 317 -9.41 26.97 19.06
C CYS A 317 -10.40 26.50 17.97
N ALA A 318 -9.91 25.80 16.94
CA ALA A 318 -10.70 25.36 15.79
C ALA A 318 -11.57 24.14 16.12
N ALA A 319 -11.06 23.19 16.91
CA ALA A 319 -11.73 21.94 17.24
C ALA A 319 -13.22 22.10 17.68
N PRO A 320 -13.57 22.93 18.68
CA PRO A 320 -14.97 23.07 19.09
C PRO A 320 -15.87 23.71 18.01
N LYS A 321 -15.32 24.57 17.15
CA LYS A 321 -16.05 25.21 16.04
C LYS A 321 -16.32 24.17 14.93
N LEU A 322 -15.32 23.37 14.60
CA LEU A 322 -15.42 22.29 13.60
C LEU A 322 -16.46 21.25 14.06
N PHE A 323 -16.40 20.80 15.32
CA PHE A 323 -17.38 19.87 15.87
C PHE A 323 -18.81 20.43 15.98
N ALA A 324 -18.98 21.75 15.92
CA ALA A 324 -20.30 22.37 15.87
C ALA A 324 -20.89 22.41 14.44
N GLN A 325 -20.04 22.42 13.41
CA GLN A 325 -20.44 22.40 12.00
C GLN A 325 -20.72 20.98 11.48
N LEU A 326 -20.13 19.96 12.11
CA LEU A 326 -20.27 18.54 11.73
C LEU A 326 -21.43 17.81 12.45
N LYS A 327 -22.29 18.53 13.17
CA LYS A 327 -23.49 18.00 13.85
C LYS A 327 -24.75 18.26 13.04
#